data_AF-A0A662TH58-F1
#
_entry.id   AF-A0A662TH58-F1
#
_cell.length_a   1.000
_cell.length_b   1.000
_cell.length_c   1.000
_cell.angle_alpha   90.00
_cell.angle_beta   90.00
_cell.angle_gamma   90.00
#
_symmetry.space_group_name_H-M   'P 1'
#
loop_
_entity.id
_entity.type
_entity.pdbx_description
1 polymer ?
#
loop_
_entity_poly.entity_id
_entity_poly.type
_entity_poly.pdbx_seq_one_letter_code
_entity_poly.pdbx_strand_id
1 'polypeptide(L)'
;MIRIRLFLIVAVLAIIISAFLITFTWTMPREGKTYEITPSPSRPTSPPPQPSPVSTSPPSPLSSKPPSKLGGKEYGLVEYEKYFYTIVWIPCDCAGEKGLATMVIYPKQPRYEEGAPVVVTSQGGHTPGKIQPPPPDFDPHGIVWIEFLFPGGRMEGFESGGVFDYGGRACIEALYTVLQYAQGRISNTAGKRISDYVNYPILTDNVGVIGNSNGGNIAGQVFARYREGLEGVNYVIFYETPAGDHYVLGDLGRIGDDPNRLEDADGDGIPWDDARNLKYIEGSCDETSCQIDFSTLAYDPTVGFYLDNNGDGKPNYVGRYPRVRTDVDGSGALEPDEDFIFMALNVNLEDRRRLVYSYLVTKAAWDKGLFQNV
;
A
#
# COMPACT_ATOMS: atom_id res chain seq x y z
N MET A 1 -58.27 -4.93 35.71
CA MET A 1 -57.50 -3.72 35.35
C MET A 1 -56.22 -3.53 36.17
N ILE A 2 -56.23 -3.70 37.50
CA ILE A 2 -55.05 -3.49 38.37
C ILE A 2 -53.92 -4.51 38.13
N ARG A 3 -54.25 -5.80 37.91
CA ARG A 3 -53.24 -6.86 37.66
C ARG A 3 -52.44 -6.68 36.37
N ILE A 4 -53.06 -6.18 35.30
CA ILE A 4 -52.39 -5.95 34.00
C ILE A 4 -51.40 -4.79 34.10
N ARG A 5 -51.75 -3.72 34.83
CA ARG A 5 -50.83 -2.59 35.07
C ARG A 5 -49.61 -2.99 35.90
N LEU A 6 -49.77 -3.88 36.88
CA LEU A 6 -48.65 -4.36 37.68
C LEU A 6 -47.66 -5.20 36.86
N PHE A 7 -48.17 -6.08 35.98
CA PHE A 7 -47.33 -6.87 35.08
C PHE A 7 -46.53 -6.00 34.08
N LEU A 8 -47.16 -4.97 33.52
CA LEU A 8 -46.49 -4.02 32.63
C LEU A 8 -45.40 -3.22 33.34
N ILE A 9 -45.64 -2.79 34.58
CA ILE A 9 -44.64 -2.06 35.38
C ILE A 9 -43.43 -2.95 35.69
N VAL A 10 -43.66 -4.22 36.06
CA VAL A 10 -42.58 -5.17 36.34
C VAL A 10 -41.77 -5.50 35.08
N ALA A 11 -42.44 -5.67 33.93
CA ALA A 11 -41.77 -5.93 32.66
C ALA A 11 -40.90 -4.75 32.20
N VAL A 12 -41.39 -3.51 32.34
CA VAL A 12 -40.62 -2.30 32.00
C VAL A 12 -39.41 -2.14 32.93
N LEU A 13 -39.58 -2.38 34.23
CA LEU A 13 -38.47 -2.36 35.19
C LEU A 13 -37.40 -3.41 34.87
N ALA A 14 -37.80 -4.63 34.49
CA ALA A 14 -36.87 -5.67 34.10
C ALA A 14 -36.06 -5.30 32.85
N ILE A 15 -36.69 -4.66 31.86
CA ILE A 15 -36.01 -4.18 30.64
C ILE A 15 -35.01 -3.07 30.98
N ILE A 16 -35.38 -2.12 31.84
CA ILE A 16 -34.50 -1.01 32.23
C ILE A 16 -33.29 -1.54 33.03
N ILE A 17 -33.50 -2.49 33.95
CA ILE A 17 -32.40 -3.08 34.73
C ILE A 17 -31.44 -3.88 33.83
N SER A 18 -31.97 -4.64 32.87
CA SER A 18 -31.14 -5.37 31.91
C SER A 18 -30.32 -4.43 31.01
N ALA A 19 -30.93 -3.34 30.51
CA ALA A 19 -30.21 -2.34 29.72
C ALA A 19 -29.12 -1.62 30.53
N PHE A 20 -29.36 -1.37 31.82
CA PHE A 20 -28.36 -0.79 32.72
C PHE A 20 -27.20 -1.75 33.00
N LEU A 21 -27.47 -3.05 33.23
CA LEU A 21 -26.42 -4.05 33.45
C LEU A 21 -25.53 -4.28 32.21
N ILE A 22 -26.10 -4.22 31.01
CA ILE A 22 -25.35 -4.36 29.75
C ILE A 22 -24.45 -3.13 29.53
N THR A 23 -24.97 -1.92 29.76
CA THR A 23 -24.18 -0.70 29.62
C THR A 23 -23.11 -0.56 30.71
N PHE A 24 -23.39 -1.03 31.93
CA PHE A 24 -22.42 -1.05 33.03
C PHE A 24 -21.28 -2.05 32.79
N THR A 25 -21.55 -3.23 32.24
CA THR A 25 -20.49 -4.21 31.91
C THR A 25 -19.62 -3.80 30.72
N TRP A 26 -20.16 -3.02 29.78
CA TRP A 26 -19.42 -2.48 28.64
C TRP A 26 -18.56 -1.24 28.96
N THR A 27 -18.90 -0.49 30.01
CA THR A 27 -18.22 0.77 30.36
C THR A 27 -17.22 0.63 31.50
N MET A 28 -17.18 -0.53 32.17
CA MET A 28 -16.13 -0.83 33.13
C MET A 28 -14.80 -1.03 32.40
N PRO A 29 -13.73 -0.30 32.77
CA PRO A 29 -12.40 -0.56 32.23
C PRO A 29 -12.00 -1.99 32.61
N ARG A 30 -11.82 -2.85 31.60
CA ARG A 30 -11.22 -4.17 31.81
C ARG A 30 -9.80 -3.92 32.31
N GLU A 31 -9.49 -4.37 33.53
CA GLU A 31 -8.12 -4.38 34.04
C GLU A 31 -7.23 -5.10 33.02
N GLY A 32 -6.42 -4.32 32.30
CA GLY A 32 -5.42 -4.87 31.39
C GLY A 32 -4.42 -5.63 32.24
N LYS A 33 -4.25 -6.92 31.95
CA LYS A 33 -3.09 -7.67 32.44
C LYS A 33 -1.84 -6.94 31.96
N THR A 34 -1.10 -6.36 32.90
CA THR A 34 0.26 -5.88 32.66
C THR A 34 1.12 -7.09 32.28
N TYR A 35 1.51 -7.16 31.01
CA TYR A 35 2.55 -8.08 30.56
C TYR A 35 3.90 -7.56 31.07
N GLU A 36 4.60 -8.37 31.87
CA GLU A 36 5.99 -8.11 32.23
C GLU A 36 6.83 -8.19 30.95
N ILE A 37 7.34 -7.03 30.53
CA ILE A 37 8.31 -6.93 29.44
C ILE A 37 9.61 -7.57 29.97
N THR A 38 9.91 -8.76 29.48
CA THR A 38 11.23 -9.37 29.71
C THR A 38 12.27 -8.51 28.96
N PRO A 39 13.36 -8.05 29.60
CA PRO A 39 14.36 -7.26 28.92
C PRO A 39 14.99 -8.07 27.78
N SER A 40 14.91 -7.52 26.57
CA SER A 40 15.55 -8.07 25.37
C SER A 40 17.07 -8.19 25.58
N PRO A 41 17.74 -9.25 25.10
CA PRO A 41 19.18 -9.39 25.24
C PRO A 41 19.92 -8.24 24.53
N SER A 42 20.95 -7.72 25.19
CA SER A 42 21.77 -6.60 24.74
C SER A 42 22.28 -6.77 23.30
N ARG A 43 22.03 -5.75 22.47
CA ARG A 43 22.46 -5.58 21.09
C ARG A 43 23.97 -5.90 20.88
N PRO A 44 24.35 -6.65 19.84
CA PRO A 44 25.76 -6.75 19.42
C PRO A 44 26.30 -5.37 19.03
N THR A 45 27.41 -4.95 19.62
CA THR A 45 28.05 -3.63 19.46
C THR A 45 28.92 -3.49 18.20
N SER A 46 28.64 -4.25 17.14
CA SER A 46 29.45 -4.20 15.91
C SER A 46 28.56 -4.06 14.68
N PRO A 47 28.73 -3.00 13.86
CA PRO A 47 28.03 -2.89 12.60
C PRO A 47 28.45 -4.03 11.64
N PRO A 48 27.55 -4.50 10.76
CA PRO A 48 27.90 -5.49 9.75
C PRO A 48 29.00 -4.94 8.82
N PRO A 49 29.91 -5.79 8.31
CA PRO A 49 31.03 -5.36 7.50
C PRO A 49 30.55 -4.66 6.23
N GLN A 50 30.99 -3.42 6.03
CA GLN A 50 30.75 -2.65 4.80
C GLN A 50 31.42 -3.34 3.60
N PRO A 51 30.73 -3.48 2.45
CA PRO A 51 31.38 -3.86 1.20
C PRO A 51 32.39 -2.77 0.79
N SER A 52 33.56 -3.19 0.30
CA SER A 52 34.62 -2.30 -0.16
C SER A 52 34.17 -1.38 -1.31
N PRO A 53 34.71 -0.16 -1.40
CA PRO A 53 34.25 0.84 -2.36
C PRO A 53 34.59 0.45 -3.80
N VAL A 54 33.56 0.27 -4.62
CA VAL A 54 33.70 0.22 -6.08
C VAL A 54 33.86 1.67 -6.59
N SER A 55 35.02 1.94 -7.18
CA SER A 55 35.31 3.17 -7.90
C SER A 55 34.49 3.22 -9.19
N THR A 56 33.49 4.09 -9.26
CA THR A 56 32.90 4.53 -10.54
C THR A 56 32.62 6.02 -10.50
N SER A 57 33.12 6.70 -11.53
CA SER A 57 33.09 8.12 -11.83
C SER A 57 31.70 8.78 -11.66
N PRO A 58 31.63 10.09 -11.37
CA PRO A 58 30.37 10.79 -11.25
C PRO A 58 29.59 10.79 -12.58
N PRO A 59 28.26 10.54 -12.58
CA PRO A 59 27.45 10.73 -13.77
C PRO A 59 27.39 12.23 -14.13
N SER A 60 27.65 12.52 -15.40
CA SER A 60 27.53 13.85 -15.98
C SER A 60 26.13 14.45 -15.76
N PRO A 61 26.00 15.78 -15.59
CA PRO A 61 24.71 16.43 -15.43
C PRO A 61 23.82 16.20 -16.66
N LEU A 62 22.58 15.79 -16.40
CA LEU A 62 21.52 15.63 -17.39
C LEU A 62 21.35 16.94 -18.17
N SER A 63 21.56 16.84 -19.48
CA SER A 63 21.33 17.88 -20.48
C SER A 63 19.88 18.33 -20.45
N SER A 64 19.64 19.55 -19.95
CA SER A 64 18.38 20.26 -20.10
C SER A 64 18.16 20.69 -21.56
N LYS A 65 17.54 19.84 -22.37
CA LYS A 65 16.85 20.29 -23.58
C LYS A 65 15.41 20.66 -23.19
N PRO A 66 14.93 21.89 -23.48
CA PRO A 66 13.52 22.19 -23.30
C PRO A 66 12.71 21.31 -24.27
N PRO A 67 11.60 20.68 -23.83
CA PRO A 67 10.74 19.95 -24.74
C PRO A 67 10.21 20.92 -25.80
N SER A 68 10.60 20.67 -27.05
CA SER A 68 10.17 21.43 -28.21
C SER A 68 8.74 21.07 -28.58
N LYS A 69 7.93 22.12 -28.82
CA LYS A 69 6.57 22.15 -29.42
C LYS A 69 5.40 21.95 -28.44
N LEU A 70 4.99 23.07 -27.86
CA LEU A 70 3.71 23.30 -27.17
C LEU A 70 2.52 22.96 -28.08
N GLY A 71 1.93 21.80 -27.81
CA GLY A 71 0.58 21.37 -28.22
C GLY A 71 -0.02 20.49 -27.13
N GLY A 72 0.24 20.85 -25.86
CA GLY A 72 -0.03 20.03 -24.69
C GLY A 72 -1.50 19.72 -24.47
N LYS A 73 -1.75 18.62 -23.75
CA LYS A 73 -3.11 18.16 -23.42
C LYS A 73 -3.51 18.66 -22.04
N GLU A 74 -4.73 19.18 -21.96
CA GLU A 74 -5.42 19.51 -20.71
C GLU A 74 -6.89 19.12 -20.87
N TYR A 75 -7.54 18.77 -19.77
CA TYR A 75 -8.97 18.53 -19.68
C TYR A 75 -9.56 19.23 -18.45
N GLY A 76 -10.81 19.66 -18.55
CA GLY A 76 -11.44 20.57 -17.60
C GLY A 76 -11.36 22.03 -18.09
N LEU A 77 -11.72 23.01 -17.28
CA LEU A 77 -12.00 22.98 -15.84
C LEU A 77 -13.40 22.42 -15.52
N VAL A 78 -13.50 21.49 -14.55
CA VAL A 78 -14.78 20.95 -14.06
C VAL A 78 -15.07 21.54 -12.68
N GLU A 79 -16.15 22.30 -12.56
CA GLU A 79 -16.50 23.07 -11.35
C GLU A 79 -17.53 22.39 -10.46
N TYR A 80 -17.30 22.47 -9.14
CA TYR A 80 -18.24 22.12 -8.08
C TYR A 80 -18.37 23.27 -7.09
N GLU A 81 -19.16 23.12 -6.03
CA GLU A 81 -19.39 24.18 -5.05
C GLU A 81 -18.09 24.62 -4.37
N LYS A 82 -17.33 23.66 -3.82
CA LYS A 82 -16.15 23.90 -2.96
C LYS A 82 -14.80 23.81 -3.67
N TYR A 83 -14.78 23.18 -4.84
CA TYR A 83 -13.56 22.89 -5.57
C TYR A 83 -13.81 22.89 -7.08
N PHE A 84 -12.73 22.81 -7.83
CA PHE A 84 -12.73 22.41 -9.22
C PHE A 84 -11.55 21.50 -9.49
N TYR A 85 -11.55 20.76 -10.59
CA TYR A 85 -10.37 20.01 -10.99
C TYR A 85 -10.05 20.19 -12.47
N THR A 86 -8.79 19.91 -12.79
CA THR A 86 -8.27 19.77 -14.15
C THR A 86 -7.49 18.48 -14.24
N ILE A 87 -7.40 17.91 -15.44
CA ILE A 87 -6.50 16.81 -15.75
C ILE A 87 -5.45 17.33 -16.71
N VAL A 88 -4.19 17.17 -16.33
CA VAL A 88 -3.01 17.63 -17.05
C VAL A 88 -2.07 16.46 -17.28
N TRP A 89 -1.16 16.62 -18.25
CA TRP A 89 -0.08 15.65 -18.47
C TRP A 89 1.23 16.26 -18.04
N ILE A 90 1.89 15.66 -17.05
CA ILE A 90 3.20 16.08 -16.56
C ILE A 90 4.28 15.38 -17.40
N PRO A 91 5.24 16.12 -17.99
CA PRO A 91 6.31 15.49 -18.77
C PRO A 91 7.20 14.63 -17.86
N CYS A 92 7.33 13.33 -18.15
CA CYS A 92 8.23 12.38 -17.50
C CYS A 92 8.94 11.55 -18.57
N ASP A 93 10.25 11.35 -18.46
CA ASP A 93 11.01 10.52 -19.41
C ASP A 93 10.47 9.08 -19.39
N CYS A 94 10.17 8.56 -18.20
CA CYS A 94 9.49 7.29 -17.95
C CYS A 94 8.16 7.10 -18.71
N ALA A 95 7.49 8.18 -19.08
CA ALA A 95 6.18 8.18 -19.74
C ALA A 95 6.25 8.68 -21.20
N GLY A 96 7.46 8.96 -21.71
CA GLY A 96 7.67 9.49 -23.05
C GLY A 96 6.91 10.79 -23.34
N GLU A 97 6.67 11.08 -24.63
CA GLU A 97 6.03 12.33 -25.07
C GLU A 97 4.59 12.52 -24.54
N LYS A 98 3.90 11.43 -24.18
CA LYS A 98 2.54 11.50 -23.62
C LYS A 98 2.57 12.13 -22.23
N GLY A 99 3.58 11.84 -21.41
CA GLY A 99 3.64 12.26 -20.00
C GLY A 99 2.71 11.46 -19.08
N LEU A 100 2.64 11.90 -17.83
CA LEU A 100 1.83 11.30 -16.76
C LEU A 100 0.48 12.01 -16.66
N ALA A 101 -0.62 11.30 -16.91
CA ALA A 101 -1.95 11.81 -16.66
C ALA A 101 -2.12 12.07 -15.16
N THR A 102 -2.49 13.30 -14.82
CA THR A 102 -2.52 13.82 -13.44
C THR A 102 -3.76 14.68 -13.25
N MET A 103 -4.61 14.32 -12.30
CA MET A 103 -5.71 15.14 -11.83
C MET A 103 -5.22 16.05 -10.72
N VAL A 104 -5.50 17.34 -10.86
CA VAL A 104 -5.24 18.35 -9.82
C VAL A 104 -6.57 18.96 -9.39
N ILE A 105 -6.90 18.77 -8.12
CA ILE A 105 -8.12 19.27 -7.49
C ILE A 105 -7.75 20.52 -6.71
N TYR A 106 -8.31 21.65 -7.11
CA TYR A 106 -8.07 22.96 -6.49
C TYR A 106 -9.25 23.34 -5.60
N PRO A 107 -9.00 23.78 -4.35
CA PRO A 107 -10.04 24.38 -3.54
C PRO A 107 -10.43 25.75 -4.09
N LYS A 108 -11.68 26.18 -3.90
CA LYS A 108 -12.06 27.56 -4.25
C LYS A 108 -11.50 28.60 -3.28
N GLN A 109 -11.20 28.17 -2.05
CA GLN A 109 -10.61 29.01 -1.02
C GLN A 109 -9.42 28.27 -0.39
N PRO A 110 -8.24 28.88 -0.29
CA PRO A 110 -7.08 28.25 0.33
C PRO A 110 -7.31 28.02 1.83
N ARG A 111 -6.59 27.06 2.40
CA ARG A 111 -6.67 26.74 3.84
C ARG A 111 -6.15 27.87 4.71
N TYR A 112 -5.12 28.56 4.24
CA TYR A 112 -4.41 29.62 4.98
C TYR A 112 -4.44 30.92 4.18
N GLU A 113 -4.25 32.05 4.87
CA GLU A 113 -4.16 33.37 4.20
C GLU A 113 -2.97 33.42 3.25
N GLU A 114 -1.89 32.73 3.60
CA GLU A 114 -0.65 32.63 2.82
C GLU A 114 -0.82 31.77 1.56
N GLY A 115 -1.80 30.87 1.51
CA GLY A 115 -2.06 30.01 0.36
C GLY A 115 -2.56 28.60 0.68
N ALA A 116 -2.73 27.81 -0.38
CA ALA A 116 -3.14 26.42 -0.27
C ALA A 116 -1.92 25.48 -0.23
N PRO A 117 -1.79 24.59 0.78
CA PRO A 117 -0.80 23.51 0.74
C PRO A 117 -1.17 22.47 -0.34
N VAL A 118 -0.20 21.62 -0.71
CA VAL A 118 -0.37 20.61 -1.76
C VAL A 118 -0.18 19.22 -1.18
N VAL A 119 -1.03 18.27 -1.57
CA VAL A 119 -0.89 16.86 -1.24
C VAL A 119 -0.85 16.03 -2.52
N VAL A 120 0.19 15.21 -2.67
CA VAL A 120 0.33 14.23 -3.75
C VAL A 120 0.01 12.84 -3.21
N THR A 121 -0.93 12.15 -3.85
CA THR A 121 -1.26 10.77 -3.52
C THR A 121 -0.39 9.82 -4.34
N SER A 122 0.55 9.15 -3.68
CA SER A 122 1.24 7.98 -4.23
C SER A 122 0.34 6.76 -4.04
N GLN A 123 -0.23 6.31 -5.15
CA GLN A 123 -1.22 5.24 -5.13
C GLN A 123 -0.56 3.87 -4.96
N GLY A 124 -1.22 2.98 -4.23
CA GLY A 124 -0.70 1.64 -3.95
C GLY A 124 -1.26 0.53 -4.82
N GLY A 125 -0.92 -0.69 -4.41
CA GLY A 125 -1.37 -1.92 -5.04
C GLY A 125 -0.39 -2.46 -6.09
N HIS A 126 -0.94 -3.29 -6.98
CA HIS A 126 -0.23 -3.96 -8.08
C HIS A 126 -0.73 -3.46 -9.45
N THR A 127 -1.30 -2.27 -9.47
CA THR A 127 -1.86 -1.63 -10.67
C THR A 127 -1.30 -0.22 -10.82
N PRO A 128 -1.37 0.37 -12.02
CA PRO A 128 -0.83 1.71 -12.28
C PRO A 128 -1.60 2.87 -11.62
N GLY A 129 -2.48 2.58 -10.67
CA GLY A 129 -3.36 3.57 -10.05
C GLY A 129 -4.62 3.88 -10.84
N LYS A 130 -5.33 4.90 -10.36
CA LYS A 130 -6.64 5.37 -10.77
C LYS A 130 -6.67 6.89 -10.72
N ILE A 131 -7.45 7.51 -11.60
CA ILE A 131 -7.86 8.91 -11.44
C ILE A 131 -9.37 8.85 -11.33
N GLN A 132 -9.89 9.06 -10.12
CA GLN A 132 -11.31 9.03 -9.87
C GLN A 132 -11.74 10.43 -9.40
N PRO A 133 -12.51 11.18 -10.21
CA PRO A 133 -13.02 12.47 -9.79
C PRO A 133 -13.73 12.35 -8.44
N PRO A 134 -13.46 13.26 -7.49
CA PRO A 134 -14.14 13.25 -6.20
C PRO A 134 -15.63 13.52 -6.38
N PRO A 135 -16.49 13.07 -5.45
CA PRO A 135 -17.93 13.31 -5.52
C PRO A 135 -18.24 14.81 -5.38
N PRO A 136 -19.39 15.29 -5.91
CA PRO A 136 -19.71 16.73 -5.95
C PRO A 136 -19.69 17.46 -4.59
N ASP A 137 -19.92 16.73 -3.50
CA ASP A 137 -19.95 17.22 -2.12
C ASP A 137 -18.59 17.15 -1.40
N PHE A 138 -17.55 16.67 -2.08
CA PHE A 138 -16.18 16.64 -1.57
C PHE A 138 -15.72 18.03 -1.13
N ASP A 139 -15.07 18.07 0.03
CA ASP A 139 -14.48 19.27 0.60
C ASP A 139 -12.95 19.09 0.62
N PRO A 140 -12.20 19.82 -0.23
CA PRO A 140 -10.74 19.74 -0.22
C PRO A 140 -10.12 20.35 1.04
N HIS A 141 -10.93 20.99 1.90
CA HIS A 141 -10.50 21.69 3.11
C HIS A 141 -9.40 22.72 2.87
N GLY A 142 -9.44 23.38 1.71
CA GLY A 142 -8.47 24.41 1.33
C GLY A 142 -7.09 23.87 0.91
N ILE A 143 -6.99 22.57 0.63
CA ILE A 143 -5.77 21.88 0.19
C ILE A 143 -5.88 21.56 -1.31
N VAL A 144 -4.79 21.70 -2.06
CA VAL A 144 -4.69 21.19 -3.43
C VAL A 144 -4.35 19.70 -3.39
N TRP A 145 -5.17 18.87 -4.03
CA TRP A 145 -4.95 17.42 -4.10
C TRP A 145 -4.48 17.00 -5.49
N ILE A 146 -3.48 16.13 -5.55
CA ILE A 146 -2.92 15.60 -6.79
C ILE A 146 -3.03 14.08 -6.79
N GLU A 147 -3.70 13.55 -7.80
CA GLU A 147 -3.76 12.13 -8.10
C GLU A 147 -3.23 11.89 -9.52
N PHE A 148 -2.52 10.80 -9.75
CA PHE A 148 -1.94 10.52 -11.06
C PHE A 148 -1.93 9.04 -11.38
N LEU A 149 -1.88 8.74 -12.67
CA LEU A 149 -1.63 7.39 -13.17
C LEU A 149 -0.13 7.19 -13.31
N PHE A 150 0.40 6.12 -12.72
CA PHE A 150 1.76 5.67 -12.99
C PHE A 150 1.95 5.33 -14.49
N PRO A 151 3.20 5.19 -14.97
CA PRO A 151 3.46 4.83 -16.35
C PRO A 151 2.63 3.62 -16.82
N GLY A 152 2.08 3.69 -18.04
CA GLY A 152 1.19 2.67 -18.61
C GLY A 152 -0.23 2.62 -18.02
N GLY A 153 -0.56 3.47 -17.04
CA GLY A 153 -1.88 3.54 -16.45
C GLY A 153 -2.93 4.14 -17.36
N ARG A 154 -4.17 3.62 -17.24
CA ARG A 154 -5.34 4.07 -18.00
C ARG A 154 -6.59 4.07 -17.14
N MET A 155 -7.35 5.16 -17.19
CA MET A 155 -8.65 5.30 -16.55
C MET A 155 -9.55 6.25 -17.32
N GLU A 156 -10.80 5.85 -17.62
CA GLU A 156 -11.83 6.76 -18.17
C GLU A 156 -11.40 7.62 -19.37
N GLY A 157 -10.51 7.10 -20.22
CA GLY A 157 -9.99 7.82 -21.40
C GLY A 157 -8.73 8.65 -21.13
N PHE A 158 -8.31 8.79 -19.87
CA PHE A 158 -7.02 9.35 -19.47
C PHE A 158 -5.96 8.26 -19.40
N GLU A 159 -4.78 8.56 -19.91
CA GLU A 159 -3.69 7.59 -20.04
C GLU A 159 -2.35 8.27 -19.76
N SER A 160 -1.53 7.64 -18.92
CA SER A 160 -0.10 7.92 -18.86
C SER A 160 0.63 7.17 -19.96
N GLY A 161 1.73 7.72 -20.48
CA GLY A 161 2.62 6.96 -21.36
C GLY A 161 3.50 5.98 -20.58
N GLY A 162 4.42 5.31 -21.27
CA GLY A 162 5.34 4.34 -20.65
C GLY A 162 4.68 3.01 -20.30
N VAL A 163 5.35 2.25 -19.43
CA VAL A 163 4.94 0.90 -18.99
C VAL A 163 5.01 0.83 -17.48
N PHE A 164 3.98 0.24 -16.87
CA PHE A 164 3.94 0.04 -15.42
C PHE A 164 4.92 -1.04 -15.00
N ASP A 165 5.88 -0.69 -14.15
CA ASP A 165 6.94 -1.59 -13.67
C ASP A 165 6.73 -2.03 -12.22
N TYR A 166 5.46 -2.10 -11.79
CA TYR A 166 5.06 -2.67 -10.50
C TYR A 166 5.72 -2.00 -9.28
N GLY A 167 5.89 -0.68 -9.32
CA GLY A 167 6.54 0.08 -8.25
C GLY A 167 8.07 0.18 -8.40
N GLY A 168 8.61 -0.21 -9.54
CA GLY A 168 10.02 -0.12 -9.87
C GLY A 168 10.50 1.31 -10.18
N ARG A 169 11.62 1.38 -10.91
CA ARG A 169 12.33 2.65 -11.20
C ARG A 169 11.48 3.65 -11.95
N ALA A 170 10.62 3.21 -12.88
CA ALA A 170 9.75 4.11 -13.63
C ALA A 170 8.66 4.71 -12.73
N CYS A 171 8.08 3.93 -11.80
CA CYS A 171 7.14 4.47 -10.82
C CYS A 171 7.82 5.47 -9.85
N ILE A 172 9.03 5.16 -9.40
CA ILE A 172 9.84 6.06 -8.55
C ILE A 172 10.12 7.39 -9.27
N GLU A 173 10.55 7.34 -10.54
CA GLU A 173 10.78 8.53 -11.35
C GLU A 173 9.49 9.32 -11.61
N ALA A 174 8.38 8.62 -11.83
CA ALA A 174 7.08 9.25 -12.03
C ALA A 174 6.64 10.06 -10.81
N LEU A 175 6.69 9.46 -9.61
CA LEU A 175 6.34 10.17 -8.38
C LEU A 175 7.27 11.35 -8.13
N TYR A 176 8.59 11.18 -8.31
CA TYR A 176 9.55 12.29 -8.21
C TYR A 176 9.16 13.44 -9.16
N THR A 177 8.81 13.14 -10.41
CA THR A 177 8.43 14.14 -11.42
C THR A 177 7.13 14.85 -11.07
N VAL A 178 6.13 14.13 -10.56
CA VAL A 178 4.89 14.74 -10.05
C VAL A 178 5.18 15.67 -8.88
N LEU A 179 6.12 15.31 -7.99
CA LEU A 179 6.55 16.19 -6.90
C LEU A 179 7.29 17.43 -7.40
N GLN A 180 8.03 17.35 -8.51
CA GLN A 180 8.59 18.55 -9.14
C GLN A 180 7.49 19.51 -9.63
N TYR A 181 6.42 18.97 -10.20
CA TYR A 181 5.27 19.77 -10.63
C TYR A 181 4.50 20.36 -9.45
N ALA A 182 4.28 19.57 -8.39
CA ALA A 182 3.64 20.00 -7.15
C ALA A 182 4.39 21.15 -6.46
N GLN A 183 5.73 21.08 -6.47
CA GLN A 183 6.61 22.16 -6.01
C GLN A 183 6.71 23.33 -7.01
N GLY A 184 5.90 23.34 -8.06
CA GLY A 184 5.87 24.40 -9.06
C GLY A 184 7.17 24.54 -9.85
N ARG A 185 8.07 23.54 -9.87
CA ARG A 185 9.40 23.61 -10.51
C ARG A 185 9.36 23.39 -12.00
N ILE A 186 8.48 22.49 -12.44
CA ILE A 186 8.25 22.18 -13.86
C ILE A 186 6.82 22.58 -14.27
N SER A 187 6.63 22.78 -15.57
CA SER A 187 5.30 22.93 -16.17
C SER A 187 4.77 21.58 -16.64
N ASN A 188 3.45 21.50 -16.82
CA ASN A 188 2.82 20.42 -17.56
C ASN A 188 3.16 20.52 -19.07
N THR A 189 2.70 19.55 -19.86
CA THR A 189 2.92 19.52 -21.33
C THR A 189 2.27 20.69 -22.08
N ALA A 190 1.30 21.38 -21.49
CA ALA A 190 0.68 22.60 -22.02
C ALA A 190 1.42 23.88 -21.61
N GLY A 191 2.54 23.77 -20.88
CA GLY A 191 3.36 24.90 -20.46
C GLY A 191 2.92 25.57 -19.17
N LYS A 192 1.85 25.09 -18.51
CA LYS A 192 1.31 25.67 -17.28
C LYS A 192 1.92 25.03 -16.03
N ARG A 193 2.24 25.85 -15.04
CA ARG A 193 2.59 25.43 -13.67
C ARG A 193 1.33 25.23 -12.85
N ILE A 194 1.47 24.57 -11.69
CA ILE A 194 0.37 24.34 -10.76
C ILE A 194 -0.32 25.65 -10.31
N SER A 195 0.44 26.74 -10.22
CA SER A 195 -0.07 28.07 -9.83
C SER A 195 -0.95 28.74 -10.88
N ASP A 196 -0.90 28.32 -12.15
CA ASP A 196 -1.50 29.07 -13.26
C ASP A 196 -3.03 28.88 -13.36
N TYR A 197 -3.63 28.04 -12.51
CA TYR A 197 -5.05 27.70 -12.52
C TYR A 197 -5.88 28.45 -11.47
N VAL A 198 -5.23 29.16 -10.55
CA VAL A 198 -5.87 29.80 -9.39
C VAL A 198 -5.39 31.24 -9.24
N ASN A 199 -6.17 32.05 -8.53
CA ASN A 199 -5.85 33.45 -8.24
C ASN A 199 -5.36 33.69 -6.80
N TYR A 200 -5.05 32.62 -6.06
CA TYR A 200 -4.45 32.65 -4.73
C TYR A 200 -3.10 31.91 -4.74
N PRO A 201 -2.20 32.15 -3.77
CA PRO A 201 -0.91 31.47 -3.74
C PRO A 201 -1.04 29.97 -3.47
N ILE A 202 -0.20 29.17 -4.13
CA ILE A 202 0.01 27.76 -3.80
C ILE A 202 1.32 27.66 -3.01
N LEU A 203 1.29 27.02 -1.84
CA LEU A 203 2.45 26.82 -0.98
C LEU A 203 3.32 25.69 -1.53
N THR A 204 4.05 25.97 -2.60
CA THR A 204 4.89 25.00 -3.33
C THR A 204 6.14 24.54 -2.55
N ASP A 205 6.42 25.18 -1.42
CA ASP A 205 7.41 24.80 -0.40
C ASP A 205 6.77 24.03 0.77
N ASN A 206 5.47 23.69 0.67
CA ASN A 206 4.72 22.91 1.64
C ASN A 206 3.90 21.81 0.95
N VAL A 207 4.62 20.85 0.38
CA VAL A 207 4.07 19.68 -0.29
C VAL A 207 4.11 18.47 0.64
N GLY A 208 2.99 17.77 0.75
CA GLY A 208 2.86 16.48 1.40
C GLY A 208 2.75 15.32 0.43
N VAL A 209 3.17 14.13 0.86
CA VAL A 209 2.93 12.88 0.13
C VAL A 209 2.10 11.93 0.99
N ILE A 210 0.99 11.42 0.46
CA ILE A 210 0.26 10.29 1.05
C ILE A 210 0.63 9.04 0.26
N GLY A 211 1.33 8.12 0.91
CA GLY A 211 1.62 6.79 0.41
C GLY A 211 0.58 5.80 0.91
N ASN A 212 -0.35 5.40 0.03
CA ASN A 212 -1.37 4.40 0.37
C ASN A 212 -0.85 3.00 0.02
N SER A 213 -0.95 2.02 0.92
CA SER A 213 -0.54 0.63 0.66
C SER A 213 0.87 0.59 0.04
N ASN A 214 1.10 -0.17 -1.03
CA ASN A 214 2.41 -0.22 -1.73
C ASN A 214 2.90 1.15 -2.26
N GLY A 215 2.03 2.15 -2.37
CA GLY A 215 2.38 3.51 -2.77
C GLY A 215 3.28 4.20 -1.75
N GLY A 216 3.20 3.79 -0.48
CA GLY A 216 4.16 4.19 0.54
C GLY A 216 5.56 3.65 0.27
N ASN A 217 5.69 2.38 -0.16
CA ASN A 217 6.99 1.83 -0.54
C ASN A 217 7.64 2.64 -1.68
N ILE A 218 6.85 3.04 -2.68
CA ILE A 218 7.31 3.92 -3.77
C ILE A 218 7.77 5.28 -3.23
N ALA A 219 7.00 5.89 -2.32
CA ALA A 219 7.37 7.16 -1.69
C ALA A 219 8.69 7.05 -0.92
N GLY A 220 8.85 6.01 -0.10
CA GLY A 220 10.10 5.72 0.62
C GLY A 220 11.29 5.57 -0.34
N GLN A 221 11.11 4.85 -1.45
CA GLN A 221 12.14 4.69 -2.47
C GLN A 221 12.49 6.00 -3.20
N VAL A 222 11.52 6.90 -3.42
CA VAL A 222 11.79 8.24 -3.97
C VAL A 222 12.73 9.01 -3.05
N PHE A 223 12.41 9.10 -1.76
CA PHE A 223 13.24 9.85 -0.81
C PHE A 223 14.61 9.20 -0.56
N ALA A 224 14.69 7.87 -0.63
CA ALA A 224 15.97 7.17 -0.55
C ALA A 224 16.86 7.42 -1.79
N ARG A 225 16.25 7.59 -2.97
CA ARG A 225 16.94 7.70 -4.25
C ARG A 225 17.37 9.13 -4.59
N TYR A 226 16.50 10.11 -4.35
CA TYR A 226 16.72 11.50 -4.74
C TYR A 226 17.11 12.34 -3.52
N ARG A 227 18.35 12.86 -3.54
CA ARG A 227 18.90 13.69 -2.45
C ARG A 227 18.60 15.17 -2.59
N GLU A 228 18.25 15.60 -3.79
CA GLU A 228 17.96 16.97 -4.18
C GLU A 228 16.68 16.97 -5.01
N GLY A 229 16.05 18.12 -5.17
CA GLY A 229 14.84 18.24 -5.97
C GLY A 229 13.56 18.22 -5.13
N LEU A 230 13.60 17.77 -3.88
CA LEU A 230 12.44 17.56 -3.01
C LEU A 230 12.38 18.54 -1.84
N GLU A 231 13.08 19.68 -1.91
CA GLU A 231 13.24 20.61 -0.79
C GLU A 231 11.92 21.26 -0.33
N GLY A 232 10.88 21.27 -1.16
CA GLY A 232 9.53 21.74 -0.79
C GLY A 232 8.61 20.63 -0.28
N VAL A 233 9.10 19.39 -0.16
CA VAL A 233 8.32 18.27 0.38
C VAL A 233 8.58 18.14 1.87
N ASN A 234 7.59 18.49 2.70
CA ASN A 234 7.77 18.66 4.14
C ASN A 234 7.31 17.46 4.97
N TYR A 235 6.41 16.63 4.44
CA TYR A 235 5.87 15.49 5.18
C TYR A 235 5.48 14.34 4.26
N VAL A 236 5.59 13.13 4.79
CA VAL A 236 5.10 11.90 4.18
C VAL A 236 4.18 11.20 5.18
N ILE A 237 3.05 10.71 4.68
CA ILE A 237 2.05 9.96 5.43
C ILE A 237 2.03 8.55 4.84
N PHE A 238 2.35 7.55 5.66
CA PHE A 238 2.19 6.14 5.29
C PHE A 238 0.84 5.64 5.79
N TYR A 239 -0.07 5.35 4.86
CA TYR A 239 -1.38 4.78 5.18
C TYR A 239 -1.38 3.31 4.78
N GLU A 240 -1.45 2.43 5.78
CA GLU A 240 -1.48 0.96 5.60
C GLU A 240 -0.35 0.43 4.68
N THR A 241 0.83 1.03 4.75
CA THR A 241 1.96 0.64 3.88
C THR A 241 2.60 -0.65 4.39
N PRO A 242 2.58 -1.76 3.62
CA PRO A 242 3.31 -2.97 3.99
C PRO A 242 4.82 -2.75 3.73
N ALA A 243 5.54 -2.30 4.76
CA ALA A 243 6.98 -2.05 4.68
C ALA A 243 7.76 -3.35 4.93
N GLY A 244 8.18 -4.00 3.83
CA GLY A 244 8.83 -5.31 3.85
C GLY A 244 8.17 -6.23 2.80
N ASP A 245 8.98 -6.96 2.04
CA ASP A 245 8.50 -7.76 0.92
C ASP A 245 7.64 -8.95 1.35
N HIS A 246 7.88 -9.50 2.54
CA HIS A 246 7.03 -10.51 3.17
C HIS A 246 5.63 -9.99 3.51
N TYR A 247 5.49 -8.71 3.84
CA TYR A 247 4.17 -8.08 4.04
C TYR A 247 3.49 -7.77 2.70
N VAL A 248 4.25 -7.32 1.70
CA VAL A 248 3.71 -7.04 0.34
C VAL A 248 3.09 -8.29 -0.27
N LEU A 249 3.69 -9.46 -0.01
CA LEU A 249 3.26 -10.74 -0.56
C LEU A 249 2.45 -11.60 0.41
N GLY A 250 2.22 -11.14 1.64
CA GLY A 250 1.40 -11.86 2.62
C GLY A 250 1.99 -13.22 3.00
N ASP A 251 3.32 -13.32 3.10
CA ASP A 251 4.03 -14.56 3.44
C ASP A 251 3.66 -15.10 4.83
N LEU A 252 3.18 -14.22 5.71
CA LEU A 252 2.72 -14.55 7.06
C LEU A 252 1.26 -15.00 7.10
N GLY A 253 0.56 -14.95 5.98
CA GLY A 253 -0.89 -15.09 5.90
C GLY A 253 -1.57 -13.79 5.51
N ARG A 254 -2.81 -13.91 5.00
CA ARG A 254 -3.62 -12.78 4.54
C ARG A 254 -4.98 -12.86 5.20
N ILE A 255 -5.47 -11.73 5.72
CA ILE A 255 -6.87 -11.58 6.17
C ILE A 255 -7.86 -12.00 5.06
N GLY A 256 -7.44 -11.89 3.79
CA GLY A 256 -8.19 -12.35 2.62
C GLY A 256 -8.51 -13.85 2.57
N ASP A 257 -7.65 -14.67 3.17
CA ASP A 257 -7.70 -16.12 3.10
C ASP A 257 -8.49 -16.74 4.26
N ASP A 258 -8.72 -15.95 5.32
CA ASP A 258 -9.57 -16.30 6.43
C ASP A 258 -11.04 -16.43 5.97
N PRO A 259 -11.67 -17.60 6.19
CA PRO A 259 -13.04 -17.89 5.78
C PRO A 259 -14.10 -17.11 6.58
N ASN A 260 -13.81 -16.74 7.84
CA ASN A 260 -14.71 -16.03 8.73
C ASN A 260 -13.97 -15.12 9.73
N ARG A 261 -13.62 -13.91 9.27
CA ARG A 261 -12.88 -12.86 10.01
C ARG A 261 -13.54 -12.31 11.29
N LEU A 262 -14.61 -12.92 11.76
CA LEU A 262 -15.34 -12.56 12.98
C LEU A 262 -15.28 -13.68 14.02
N GLU A 263 -14.75 -14.84 13.66
CA GLU A 263 -14.63 -16.02 14.49
C GLU A 263 -13.14 -16.27 14.72
N ASP A 264 -12.79 -16.72 15.92
CA ASP A 264 -11.43 -17.07 16.32
C ASP A 264 -11.39 -18.60 16.31
N ALA A 265 -11.23 -19.16 15.11
CA ALA A 265 -11.39 -20.59 14.88
C ALA A 265 -10.22 -21.40 15.46
N ASP A 266 -9.02 -20.82 15.49
CA ASP A 266 -7.84 -21.45 16.08
C ASP A 266 -7.67 -21.19 17.58
N GLY A 267 -8.39 -20.20 18.12
CA GLY A 267 -8.48 -19.89 19.55
C GLY A 267 -7.28 -19.12 20.11
N ASP A 268 -6.51 -18.42 19.25
CA ASP A 268 -5.35 -17.63 19.66
C ASP A 268 -5.73 -16.21 20.16
N GLY A 269 -6.99 -15.82 19.99
CA GLY A 269 -7.55 -14.53 20.38
C GLY A 269 -7.60 -13.48 19.27
N ILE A 270 -7.25 -13.84 18.02
CA ILE A 270 -7.22 -12.95 16.85
C ILE A 270 -8.14 -13.51 15.75
N PRO A 271 -9.42 -13.09 15.71
CA PRO A 271 -10.44 -13.69 14.83
C PRO A 271 -10.31 -13.38 13.33
N TRP A 272 -9.17 -12.89 12.85
CA TRP A 272 -8.97 -12.55 11.43
C TRP A 272 -7.65 -13.05 10.86
N ASP A 273 -6.95 -13.91 11.61
CA ASP A 273 -5.69 -14.52 11.19
C ASP A 273 -5.71 -16.06 11.22
N ASP A 274 -6.89 -16.67 11.24
CA ASP A 274 -7.07 -18.13 11.27
C ASP A 274 -6.38 -18.85 10.08
N ALA A 275 -6.11 -18.13 8.99
CA ALA A 275 -5.38 -18.63 7.82
C ALA A 275 -3.87 -18.24 7.82
N ARG A 276 -3.27 -17.93 8.98
CA ARG A 276 -1.86 -17.51 9.07
C ARG A 276 -0.88 -18.63 8.77
N ASN A 277 0.32 -18.26 8.37
CA ASN A 277 1.40 -19.22 8.14
C ASN A 277 1.91 -19.78 9.47
N LEU A 278 1.54 -21.00 9.84
CA LEU A 278 1.98 -21.65 11.08
C LEU A 278 3.50 -21.90 11.17
N LYS A 279 4.25 -21.77 10.06
CA LYS A 279 5.72 -21.83 10.07
C LYS A 279 6.37 -20.48 10.36
N TYR A 280 5.61 -19.39 10.47
CA TYR A 280 6.11 -18.13 11.01
C TYR A 280 6.48 -18.30 12.49
N ILE A 281 7.66 -17.80 12.88
CA ILE A 281 8.08 -17.80 14.28
C ILE A 281 7.54 -16.54 14.94
N GLU A 282 6.49 -16.68 15.74
CA GLU A 282 5.87 -15.56 16.44
C GLU A 282 6.88 -14.76 17.29
N GLY A 283 6.78 -13.44 17.22
CA GLY A 283 7.69 -12.52 17.92
C GLY A 283 9.08 -12.40 17.28
N SER A 284 9.35 -13.05 16.13
CA SER A 284 10.65 -12.98 15.45
C SER A 284 10.83 -11.76 14.55
N CYS A 285 9.78 -10.99 14.29
CA CYS A 285 9.87 -9.84 13.40
C CYS A 285 10.72 -8.70 13.98
N ASP A 286 11.56 -8.12 13.13
CA ASP A 286 12.30 -6.88 13.39
C ASP A 286 11.99 -5.82 12.31
N GLU A 287 12.77 -4.73 12.29
CA GLU A 287 12.59 -3.63 11.32
C GLU A 287 12.76 -4.05 9.85
N THR A 288 13.33 -5.23 9.60
CA THR A 288 13.76 -5.67 8.26
C THR A 288 13.13 -6.98 7.82
N SER A 289 12.76 -7.87 8.73
CA SER A 289 12.31 -9.22 8.38
C SER A 289 11.55 -9.93 9.50
N CYS A 290 11.00 -11.09 9.19
CA CYS A 290 10.40 -12.05 10.10
C CYS A 290 10.98 -13.44 9.79
N GLN A 291 11.10 -14.32 10.78
CA GLN A 291 11.60 -15.68 10.56
C GLN A 291 10.45 -16.62 10.19
N ILE A 292 10.64 -17.41 9.13
CA ILE A 292 9.72 -18.45 8.68
C ILE A 292 10.53 -19.73 8.55
N ASP A 293 10.04 -20.84 9.10
CA ASP A 293 10.63 -22.17 8.89
C ASP A 293 10.29 -22.70 7.49
N PHE A 294 11.26 -22.59 6.59
CA PHE A 294 11.17 -23.11 5.22
C PHE A 294 11.58 -24.59 5.11
N SER A 295 11.69 -25.35 6.21
CA SER A 295 12.10 -26.76 6.20
C SER A 295 11.23 -27.64 5.28
N THR A 296 9.94 -27.31 5.14
CA THR A 296 8.96 -27.99 4.27
C THR A 296 8.72 -27.27 2.94
N LEU A 297 9.49 -26.23 2.61
CA LEU A 297 9.33 -25.51 1.34
C LEU A 297 9.52 -26.45 0.13
N ALA A 298 8.53 -26.46 -0.74
CA ALA A 298 8.43 -27.24 -1.97
C ALA A 298 7.90 -26.37 -3.13
N TYR A 299 7.92 -26.91 -4.35
CA TYR A 299 7.41 -26.25 -5.55
C TYR A 299 6.45 -27.16 -6.31
N ASP A 300 5.34 -26.58 -6.76
CA ASP A 300 4.38 -27.20 -7.66
C ASP A 300 4.12 -26.29 -8.87
N PRO A 301 4.05 -26.82 -10.11
CA PRO A 301 3.88 -26.00 -11.32
C PRO A 301 2.51 -25.29 -11.41
N THR A 302 1.51 -25.69 -10.62
CA THR A 302 0.17 -25.10 -10.63
C THR A 302 0.07 -23.93 -9.66
N VAL A 303 0.52 -24.12 -8.41
CA VAL A 303 0.36 -23.13 -7.33
C VAL A 303 1.65 -22.37 -7.01
N GLY A 304 2.80 -22.88 -7.46
CA GLY A 304 4.12 -22.31 -7.20
C GLY A 304 4.73 -22.81 -5.89
N PHE A 305 5.40 -21.93 -5.15
CA PHE A 305 5.99 -22.29 -3.86
C PHE A 305 4.94 -22.48 -2.76
N TYR A 306 5.09 -23.54 -1.97
CA TYR A 306 4.24 -23.85 -0.83
C TYR A 306 5.04 -24.57 0.26
N LEU A 307 4.50 -24.62 1.48
CA LEU A 307 5.00 -25.42 2.59
C LEU A 307 4.21 -26.74 2.62
N ASP A 308 4.91 -27.84 2.36
CA ASP A 308 4.38 -29.22 2.39
C ASP A 308 4.34 -29.73 3.84
N ASN A 309 3.31 -29.32 4.57
CA ASN A 309 3.26 -29.48 6.03
C ASN A 309 2.93 -30.92 6.45
N ASN A 310 2.13 -31.65 5.65
CA ASN A 310 1.89 -33.08 5.87
C ASN A 310 2.95 -34.00 5.24
N GLY A 311 3.83 -33.48 4.37
CA GLY A 311 4.92 -34.23 3.78
C GLY A 311 4.48 -35.23 2.70
N ASP A 312 3.32 -35.01 2.07
CA ASP A 312 2.79 -35.88 1.03
C ASP A 312 3.34 -35.54 -0.38
N GLY A 313 4.10 -34.46 -0.49
CA GLY A 313 4.81 -34.03 -1.70
C GLY A 313 3.94 -33.33 -2.74
N LYS A 314 2.71 -32.92 -2.41
CA LYS A 314 1.81 -32.18 -3.30
C LYS A 314 1.02 -31.11 -2.51
N PRO A 315 0.67 -29.98 -3.14
CA PRO A 315 -0.13 -28.97 -2.46
C PRO A 315 -1.56 -29.44 -2.21
N ASN A 316 -1.99 -29.35 -0.96
CA ASN A 316 -3.32 -29.69 -0.47
C ASN A 316 -4.16 -28.40 -0.34
N TYR A 317 -5.26 -28.30 -1.12
CA TYR A 317 -6.14 -27.13 -1.08
C TYR A 317 -7.54 -27.41 -1.64
N VAL A 318 -8.50 -26.57 -1.25
CA VAL A 318 -9.85 -26.46 -1.82
C VAL A 318 -9.92 -25.28 -2.78
N GLY A 319 -10.70 -25.41 -3.85
CA GLY A 319 -10.94 -24.34 -4.82
C GLY A 319 -10.09 -24.47 -6.09
N ARG A 320 -9.77 -23.33 -6.72
CA ARG A 320 -9.03 -23.28 -7.99
C ARG A 320 -8.08 -22.10 -8.02
N TYR A 321 -6.80 -22.39 -8.23
CA TYR A 321 -5.76 -21.37 -8.40
C TYR A 321 -6.17 -20.28 -9.42
N PRO A 322 -5.97 -18.98 -9.11
CA PRO A 322 -5.25 -18.44 -7.94
C PRO A 322 -6.09 -18.27 -6.66
N ARG A 323 -7.33 -18.76 -6.63
CA ARG A 323 -8.22 -18.67 -5.46
C ARG A 323 -8.35 -20.05 -4.81
N VAL A 324 -7.46 -20.31 -3.87
CA VAL A 324 -7.38 -21.57 -3.12
C VAL A 324 -7.51 -21.30 -1.63
N ARG A 325 -8.04 -22.26 -0.88
CA ARG A 325 -8.06 -22.29 0.58
C ARG A 325 -7.28 -23.53 1.02
N THR A 326 -6.37 -23.37 1.96
CA THR A 326 -5.54 -24.46 2.47
C THR A 326 -6.13 -25.16 3.68
N ASP A 327 -7.11 -24.55 4.34
CA ASP A 327 -8.05 -25.25 5.23
C ASP A 327 -8.95 -26.17 4.37
N VAL A 328 -8.53 -27.43 4.30
CA VAL A 328 -9.08 -28.49 3.44
C VAL A 328 -10.21 -29.25 4.11
N ASP A 329 -10.24 -29.30 5.43
CA ASP A 329 -11.26 -30.02 6.20
C ASP A 329 -12.46 -29.14 6.59
N GLY A 330 -12.31 -27.82 6.47
CA GLY A 330 -13.33 -26.82 6.73
C GLY A 330 -13.46 -26.44 8.20
N SER A 331 -12.42 -26.67 9.02
CA SER A 331 -12.38 -26.35 10.45
C SER A 331 -12.59 -24.87 10.74
N GLY A 332 -12.19 -24.00 9.82
CA GLY A 332 -12.20 -22.54 9.98
C GLY A 332 -10.81 -21.94 10.12
N ALA A 333 -9.79 -22.76 10.39
CA ALA A 333 -8.41 -22.34 10.59
C ALA A 333 -7.44 -23.23 9.82
N LEU A 334 -6.22 -22.74 9.61
CA LEU A 334 -5.12 -23.55 9.10
C LEU A 334 -4.57 -24.44 10.21
N GLU A 335 -4.49 -25.75 9.96
CA GLU A 335 -3.97 -26.72 10.91
C GLU A 335 -2.51 -27.16 10.59
N PRO A 336 -1.75 -27.71 11.57
CA PRO A 336 -0.34 -28.07 11.37
C PRO A 336 -0.05 -29.10 10.27
N ASP A 337 -1.03 -29.90 9.85
CA ASP A 337 -0.95 -30.87 8.75
C ASP A 337 -1.51 -30.32 7.42
N GLU A 338 -1.93 -29.07 7.39
CA GLU A 338 -2.40 -28.40 6.18
C GLU A 338 -1.30 -27.54 5.56
N ASP A 339 -1.21 -27.57 4.24
CA ASP A 339 -0.15 -26.86 3.52
C ASP A 339 -0.34 -25.35 3.56
N PHE A 340 0.73 -24.59 3.33
CA PHE A 340 0.63 -23.13 3.16
C PHE A 340 1.14 -22.71 1.80
N ILE A 341 0.29 -22.08 0.98
CA ILE A 341 0.64 -21.67 -0.39
C ILE A 341 1.09 -20.20 -0.38
N PHE A 342 2.34 -19.95 -0.78
CA PHE A 342 2.85 -18.58 -0.88
C PHE A 342 2.23 -17.86 -2.07
N MET A 343 1.77 -16.63 -1.85
CA MET A 343 1.35 -15.75 -2.93
C MET A 343 2.57 -15.26 -3.72
N ALA A 344 2.45 -15.27 -5.04
CA ALA A 344 3.36 -14.54 -5.92
C ALA A 344 2.66 -13.36 -6.58
N LEU A 345 3.43 -12.30 -6.79
CA LEU A 345 3.05 -11.26 -7.71
C LEU A 345 3.16 -11.75 -9.14
N ASN A 346 2.08 -11.54 -9.89
CA ASN A 346 2.06 -11.84 -11.30
C ASN A 346 2.41 -10.60 -12.10
N VAL A 347 3.64 -10.57 -12.61
CA VAL A 347 4.18 -9.40 -13.31
C VAL A 347 4.46 -9.73 -14.76
N ASN A 348 4.23 -8.76 -15.64
CA ASN A 348 4.66 -8.83 -17.03
C ASN A 348 5.96 -8.02 -17.16
N LEU A 349 7.07 -8.72 -17.35
CA LEU A 349 8.39 -8.13 -17.58
C LEU A 349 8.88 -8.58 -18.96
N GLU A 350 9.20 -7.63 -19.83
CA GLU A 350 9.72 -7.91 -21.19
C GLU A 350 8.83 -8.88 -21.99
N ASP A 351 7.52 -8.63 -21.98
CA ASP A 351 6.48 -9.49 -22.61
C ASP A 351 6.42 -10.92 -22.07
N ARG A 352 7.05 -11.19 -20.92
CA ARG A 352 6.99 -12.49 -20.24
C ARG A 352 6.29 -12.34 -18.91
N ARG A 353 5.32 -13.22 -18.70
CA ARG A 353 4.68 -13.41 -17.41
C ARG A 353 5.69 -14.04 -16.44
N ARG A 354 5.86 -13.45 -15.26
CA ARG A 354 6.72 -13.92 -14.18
C ARG A 354 5.93 -13.97 -12.88
N LEU A 355 6.25 -14.97 -12.06
CA LEU A 355 5.85 -15.02 -10.66
C LEU A 355 7.00 -14.45 -9.83
N VAL A 356 6.71 -13.44 -9.03
CA VAL A 356 7.68 -12.78 -8.14
C VAL A 356 7.27 -13.05 -6.71
N TYR A 357 8.16 -13.72 -5.99
CA TYR A 357 8.03 -14.02 -4.57
C TYR A 357 8.88 -13.04 -3.75
N SER A 358 8.70 -13.06 -2.42
CA SER A 358 9.50 -12.25 -1.52
C SER A 358 10.95 -12.70 -1.59
N TYR A 359 11.86 -11.85 -1.15
CA TYR A 359 13.25 -12.22 -0.97
C TYR A 359 13.39 -13.44 -0.06
N LEU A 360 12.59 -13.53 1.01
CA LEU A 360 12.65 -14.66 1.95
C LEU A 360 12.33 -16.00 1.28
N VAL A 361 11.18 -16.07 0.61
CA VAL A 361 10.75 -17.28 -0.12
C VAL A 361 11.73 -17.60 -1.24
N THR A 362 12.12 -16.58 -2.02
CA THR A 362 13.07 -16.73 -3.14
C THR A 362 14.42 -17.25 -2.65
N LYS A 363 14.96 -16.69 -1.56
CA LYS A 363 16.23 -17.12 -0.99
C LYS A 363 16.15 -18.55 -0.46
N ALA A 364 15.09 -18.89 0.27
CA ALA A 364 14.91 -20.25 0.78
C ALA A 364 14.79 -21.27 -0.36
N ALA A 365 14.05 -20.95 -1.42
CA ALA A 365 13.95 -21.78 -2.61
C ALA A 365 15.30 -21.97 -3.32
N TRP A 366 16.11 -20.91 -3.40
CA TRP A 366 17.46 -20.96 -3.96
C TRP A 366 18.38 -21.88 -3.15
N ASP A 367 18.43 -21.68 -1.83
CA ASP A 367 19.29 -22.46 -0.94
C ASP A 367 18.91 -23.95 -0.94
N LYS A 368 17.64 -24.27 -1.20
CA LYS A 368 17.13 -25.64 -1.39
C LYS A 368 17.26 -26.20 -2.82
N GLY A 369 17.73 -25.39 -3.78
CA GLY A 369 17.87 -25.81 -5.17
C GLY A 369 16.56 -25.97 -5.95
N LEU A 370 15.45 -25.39 -5.46
CA LEU A 370 14.12 -25.59 -6.05
C LEU A 370 13.94 -24.91 -7.41
N PHE A 371 14.74 -23.88 -7.74
CA PHE A 371 14.69 -23.23 -9.05
C PHE A 371 15.11 -24.11 -10.22
N GLN A 372 15.75 -25.25 -9.97
CA GLN A 372 16.02 -26.23 -11.03
C GLN A 372 14.74 -26.85 -11.58
N ASN A 373 13.63 -26.75 -10.84
CA ASN A 373 12.33 -27.33 -11.16
C ASN A 373 11.30 -26.29 -11.66
N VAL A 374 11.69 -25.03 -11.87
CA VAL A 374 10.82 -23.87 -12.17
C VAL A 374 10.89 -23.45 -13.64
#